data_AF-A0A0K1EJ50-F1
#
_entry.id   AF-A0A0K1EJ50-F1
#
_cell.length_a   1.000
_cell.length_b   1.000
_cell.length_c   1.000
_cell.angle_alpha   90.00
_cell.angle_beta   90.00
_cell.angle_gamma   90.00
#
_symmetry.space_group_name_H-M   'P 1'
#
loop_
_entity.id
_entity.type
_entity.pdbx_description
1 polymer ?
#
loop_
_entity_poly.entity_id
_entity_poly.type
_entity_poly.pdbx_seq_one_letter_code
_entity_poly.pdbx_strand_id
1 'polypeptide(L)'
;MIPMARWPSVALALFLSVATAPLTGCGSDGDSSSSGPTSNTGGAGGAGGAGGAGAGEPGLADHLLITELMISNDPAEFVEIWNPTNAEVDLSDYYLSDNGDYHRITSGQPFVLAGSPGLDFLVQFPAGTKIAPGATLTLAGHAGFEAQHKRCADFAFTNIPVPCGGGTTPMMREPQHGALGTKAGLLTNDGEMLVLFQWSGVVGELVKDVDYVAWGEDLGASEVVNKTNVPGYLAEVDPNLQSHAALPAPGQSLERCVIEPGETDKGGNGILGHDETSEQLAEAFRVTTSPTPGATNPCLPTR
;
A
#
# COMPACT_ATOMS: atom_id res chain seq x y z
N MET A 1 -55.71 1.12 20.41
CA MET A 1 -55.88 1.70 19.06
C MET A 1 -54.59 1.45 18.30
N ILE A 2 -54.63 0.55 17.32
CA ILE A 2 -53.47 0.11 16.53
C ILE A 2 -53.65 0.72 15.13
N PRO A 3 -52.72 1.52 14.59
CA PRO A 3 -52.80 1.90 13.20
C PRO A 3 -52.08 0.86 12.33
N MET A 4 -52.85 0.33 11.38
CA MET A 4 -52.45 -0.62 10.35
C MET A 4 -51.43 -0.04 9.37
N ALA A 5 -50.50 -0.90 8.96
CA ALA A 5 -49.57 -0.71 7.85
C ALA A 5 -50.30 -0.56 6.50
N ARG A 6 -49.74 0.27 5.61
CA ARG A 6 -50.05 0.28 4.18
C ARG A 6 -48.73 0.20 3.40
N TRP A 7 -48.54 -0.90 2.70
CA TRP A 7 -47.57 -1.06 1.61
C TRP A 7 -48.24 -0.68 0.28
N PRO A 8 -47.54 -0.02 -0.65
CA PRO A 8 -47.89 -0.07 -2.06
C PRO A 8 -46.99 -1.03 -2.84
N SER A 9 -47.61 -1.56 -3.88
CA SER A 9 -47.24 -2.72 -4.68
C SER A 9 -46.05 -2.53 -5.62
N VAL A 10 -45.31 -3.63 -5.76
CA VAL A 10 -44.67 -4.22 -6.95
C VAL A 10 -44.91 -3.51 -8.28
N ALA A 11 -43.82 -3.11 -8.94
CA ALA A 11 -43.75 -2.97 -10.39
C ALA A 11 -42.62 -3.86 -10.93
N LEU A 12 -43.01 -4.92 -11.62
CA LEU A 12 -42.16 -5.90 -12.31
C LEU A 12 -41.87 -5.35 -13.72
N ALA A 13 -40.64 -4.92 -13.99
CA ALA A 13 -40.20 -4.55 -15.33
C ALA A 13 -39.36 -5.70 -15.92
N LEU A 14 -40.00 -6.46 -16.81
CA LEU A 14 -39.40 -7.47 -17.67
C LEU A 14 -38.71 -6.75 -18.83
N PHE A 15 -37.38 -6.86 -18.95
CA PHE A 15 -36.67 -6.45 -20.16
C PHE A 15 -35.97 -7.63 -20.83
N LEU A 16 -36.02 -7.55 -22.15
CA LEU A 16 -35.99 -8.60 -23.14
C LEU A 16 -34.55 -9.03 -23.47
N SER A 17 -34.33 -10.34 -23.52
CA SER A 17 -33.13 -10.97 -24.08
C SER A 17 -33.03 -10.71 -25.59
N VAL A 18 -31.86 -10.28 -26.06
CA VAL A 18 -31.45 -10.39 -27.47
C VAL A 18 -30.09 -11.05 -27.51
N ALA A 19 -30.04 -12.27 -28.02
CA ALA A 19 -28.83 -12.95 -28.44
C ALA A 19 -28.69 -12.81 -29.96
N THR A 20 -27.50 -12.41 -30.43
CA THR A 20 -27.06 -12.62 -31.81
C THR A 20 -25.57 -12.96 -31.86
N ALA A 21 -25.27 -13.88 -32.79
CA ALA A 21 -24.16 -14.83 -32.91
C ALA A 21 -22.76 -14.27 -33.27
N PRO A 22 -21.69 -15.09 -33.20
CA PRO A 22 -20.33 -14.69 -33.56
C PRO A 22 -20.11 -14.71 -35.08
N LEU A 23 -19.20 -13.85 -35.55
CA LEU A 23 -18.68 -13.88 -36.92
C LEU A 23 -17.33 -14.59 -36.96
N THR A 24 -17.33 -15.76 -37.58
CA THR A 24 -16.17 -16.51 -38.04
C THR A 24 -15.63 -15.86 -39.32
N GLY A 25 -14.31 -15.64 -39.40
CA GLY A 25 -13.62 -15.24 -40.62
C GLY A 25 -12.29 -15.98 -40.74
N CYS A 26 -12.26 -17.01 -41.58
CA CYS A 26 -11.04 -17.66 -42.07
C CYS A 26 -10.37 -16.78 -43.15
N GLY A 27 -9.05 -16.78 -43.18
CA GLY A 27 -8.25 -16.22 -44.27
C GLY A 27 -6.78 -16.58 -44.10
N SER A 28 -6.33 -17.51 -44.94
CA SER A 28 -5.07 -18.24 -44.92
C SER A 28 -3.91 -17.55 -45.66
N ASP A 29 -2.72 -18.13 -45.46
CA ASP A 29 -1.55 -18.22 -46.35
C ASP A 29 -0.47 -17.13 -46.28
N GLY A 30 0.78 -17.56 -46.09
CA GLY A 30 1.96 -16.73 -46.34
C GLY A 30 3.26 -17.15 -45.64
N ASP A 31 3.68 -18.39 -45.84
CA ASP A 31 4.97 -18.95 -45.42
C ASP A 31 6.19 -18.18 -45.99
N SER A 32 7.21 -17.91 -45.16
CA SER A 32 8.62 -17.97 -45.63
C SER A 32 9.62 -17.87 -44.47
N SER A 33 10.32 -19.00 -44.31
CA SER A 33 11.53 -19.26 -43.56
C SER A 33 12.71 -18.31 -43.85
N SER A 34 13.53 -18.04 -42.84
CA SER A 34 14.99 -18.12 -42.99
C SER A 34 15.67 -18.47 -41.67
N SER A 35 16.73 -19.29 -41.78
CA SER A 35 17.34 -20.09 -40.74
C SER A 35 18.79 -19.65 -40.45
N GLY A 36 19.10 -19.49 -39.16
CA GLY A 36 20.40 -19.75 -38.50
C GLY A 36 21.56 -18.76 -38.67
N PRO A 37 22.66 -18.86 -37.87
CA PRO A 37 22.99 -19.94 -36.91
C PRO A 37 23.39 -19.48 -35.49
N THR A 38 23.65 -20.51 -34.68
CA THR A 38 24.01 -20.64 -33.25
C THR A 38 25.27 -19.91 -32.76
N SER A 39 25.28 -19.54 -31.48
CA SER A 39 26.48 -19.66 -30.62
C SER A 39 26.08 -19.95 -29.16
N ASN A 40 26.63 -21.05 -28.65
CA ASN A 40 26.48 -21.59 -27.32
C ASN A 40 27.64 -21.12 -26.43
N THR A 41 27.37 -20.56 -25.25
CA THR A 41 28.32 -20.50 -24.12
C THR A 41 27.55 -20.56 -22.82
N GLY A 42 27.84 -21.60 -22.02
CA GLY A 42 27.22 -21.85 -20.72
C GLY A 42 27.78 -21.00 -19.58
N GLY A 43 27.08 -21.04 -18.45
CA GLY A 43 27.49 -20.47 -17.17
C GLY A 43 26.40 -20.69 -16.13
N ALA A 44 26.78 -21.24 -14.98
CA ALA A 44 25.90 -21.83 -13.98
C ALA A 44 25.30 -20.83 -12.98
N GLY A 45 24.19 -21.23 -12.36
CA GLY A 45 23.92 -21.04 -10.92
C GLY A 45 23.32 -19.71 -10.48
N GLY A 46 22.14 -19.77 -9.86
CA GLY A 46 21.59 -18.69 -9.04
C GLY A 46 20.06 -18.67 -9.04
N ALA A 47 19.46 -19.31 -8.05
CA ALA A 47 18.10 -18.99 -7.63
C ALA A 47 18.11 -17.56 -7.03
N GLY A 48 17.13 -16.73 -7.38
CA GLY A 48 17.03 -15.35 -6.88
C GLY A 48 15.71 -14.72 -7.32
N GLY A 49 15.00 -14.14 -6.36
CA GLY A 49 13.58 -13.81 -6.39
C GLY A 49 13.11 -12.87 -7.50
N ALA A 50 11.82 -13.00 -7.80
CA ALA A 50 11.07 -12.12 -8.67
C ALA A 50 10.81 -10.77 -7.97
N GLY A 51 11.84 -9.94 -7.84
CA GLY A 51 11.70 -8.53 -7.51
C GLY A 51 11.40 -7.74 -8.78
N GLY A 52 10.12 -7.64 -9.14
CA GLY A 52 9.68 -6.90 -10.32
C GLY A 52 9.66 -5.40 -10.06
N ALA A 53 10.79 -4.71 -10.27
CA ALA A 53 10.75 -3.30 -10.59
C ALA A 53 10.22 -3.18 -12.03
N GLY A 54 9.00 -2.65 -12.20
CA GLY A 54 8.50 -2.27 -13.52
C GLY A 54 9.36 -1.14 -14.06
N ALA A 55 9.73 -1.17 -15.34
CA ALA A 55 10.49 -0.08 -15.94
C ALA A 55 9.64 1.20 -15.84
N GLY A 56 10.11 2.23 -15.13
CA GLY A 56 9.38 3.48 -14.97
C GLY A 56 9.06 4.14 -16.31
N GLU A 57 7.84 4.64 -16.48
CA GLU A 57 7.54 5.61 -17.54
C GLU A 57 8.14 6.97 -17.15
N PRO A 58 8.66 7.77 -18.10
CA PRO A 58 9.22 9.08 -17.78
C PRO A 58 8.20 9.97 -17.05
N GLY A 59 8.48 10.30 -15.78
CA GLY A 59 7.61 11.13 -14.94
C GLY A 59 6.69 10.36 -13.98
N LEU A 60 6.78 9.03 -13.91
CA LEU A 60 6.15 8.20 -12.88
C LEU A 60 7.22 7.57 -11.97
N ALA A 61 6.85 7.23 -10.73
CA ALA A 61 7.70 6.42 -9.85
C ALA A 61 7.86 4.99 -10.39
N ASP A 62 8.96 4.34 -10.05
CA ASP A 62 9.33 2.98 -10.49
C ASP A 62 9.00 1.90 -9.46
N HIS A 63 8.29 2.27 -8.40
CA HIS A 63 7.81 1.41 -7.31
C HIS A 63 6.42 1.86 -6.81
N LEU A 64 5.86 1.18 -5.80
CA LEU A 64 4.52 1.47 -5.30
C LEU A 64 4.55 2.67 -4.36
N LEU A 65 3.52 3.53 -4.41
CA LEU A 65 3.43 4.70 -3.54
C LEU A 65 2.26 4.56 -2.56
N ILE A 66 2.45 5.00 -1.32
CA ILE A 66 1.41 5.38 -0.37
C ILE A 66 0.84 6.72 -0.87
N THR A 67 -0.44 6.73 -1.23
CA THR A 67 -1.07 7.88 -1.89
C THR A 67 -2.11 8.59 -1.07
N GLU A 68 -2.73 7.92 -0.10
CA GLU A 68 -3.71 8.57 0.78
C GLU A 68 -3.75 7.92 2.16
N LEU A 69 -3.84 8.73 3.21
CA LEU A 69 -4.04 8.28 4.58
C LEU A 69 -5.14 9.09 5.23
N MET A 70 -6.16 8.42 5.76
CA MET A 70 -7.04 9.01 6.75
C MET A 70 -6.60 8.51 8.12
N ILE A 71 -5.93 9.38 8.86
CA ILE A 71 -5.46 9.12 10.23
C ILE A 71 -6.43 9.68 11.27
N SER A 72 -7.08 10.81 10.97
CA SER A 72 -7.95 11.51 11.91
C SER A 72 -9.43 11.35 11.55
N ASN A 73 -9.96 10.15 11.74
CA ASN A 73 -11.35 9.99 12.18
C ASN A 73 -11.61 8.55 12.65
N ASP A 74 -11.92 8.40 13.93
CA ASP A 74 -12.82 7.33 14.37
C ASP A 74 -14.22 7.70 13.85
N PRO A 75 -14.67 7.14 12.69
CA PRO A 75 -14.62 5.70 12.50
C PRO A 75 -14.13 5.20 11.13
N ALA A 76 -13.19 5.82 10.41
CA ALA A 76 -12.90 5.43 9.02
C ALA A 76 -11.43 5.50 8.58
N GLU A 77 -10.48 5.22 9.48
CA GLU A 77 -9.06 5.14 9.14
C GLU A 77 -8.78 4.21 7.96
N PHE A 78 -7.91 4.66 7.06
CA PHE A 78 -7.41 3.87 5.95
C PHE A 78 -6.06 4.34 5.44
N VAL A 79 -5.43 3.45 4.70
CA VAL A 79 -4.25 3.68 3.87
C VAL A 79 -4.62 3.34 2.43
N GLU A 80 -4.14 4.12 1.47
CA GLU A 80 -4.19 3.80 0.04
C GLU A 80 -2.77 3.61 -0.48
N ILE A 81 -2.58 2.57 -1.30
CA ILE A 81 -1.39 2.40 -2.12
C ILE A 81 -1.75 2.46 -3.61
N TRP A 82 -0.84 2.95 -4.42
CA TRP A 82 -0.96 3.05 -5.88
C TRP A 82 0.21 2.35 -6.55
N ASN A 83 -0.06 1.69 -7.70
CA ASN A 83 0.97 1.19 -8.57
C ASN A 83 1.20 2.15 -9.77
N PRO A 84 2.20 3.05 -9.72
CA PRO A 84 2.61 3.89 -10.83
C PRO A 84 3.60 3.20 -11.79
N THR A 85 3.89 1.90 -11.65
CA THR A 85 4.85 1.15 -12.51
C THR A 85 4.16 0.43 -13.68
N ASN A 86 4.80 0.31 -14.85
CA ASN A 86 4.11 -0.20 -16.04
C ASN A 86 3.83 -1.72 -16.03
N ALA A 87 4.08 -2.37 -14.89
CA ALA A 87 3.91 -3.81 -14.70
C ALA A 87 2.97 -4.10 -13.52
N GLU A 88 2.33 -5.27 -13.58
CA GLU A 88 1.64 -5.83 -12.42
C GLU A 88 2.69 -6.15 -11.34
N VAL A 89 2.42 -5.74 -10.11
CA VAL A 89 3.29 -6.00 -8.96
C VAL A 89 2.66 -7.08 -8.08
N ASP A 90 3.43 -8.12 -7.77
CA ASP A 90 3.04 -9.17 -6.82
C ASP A 90 3.36 -8.69 -5.39
N LEU A 91 2.33 -8.64 -4.54
CA LEU A 91 2.41 -8.13 -3.18
C LEU A 91 2.73 -9.20 -2.14
N SER A 92 3.01 -10.45 -2.55
CA SER A 92 3.21 -11.57 -1.61
C SER A 92 4.32 -11.31 -0.59
N ASP A 93 5.36 -10.55 -0.98
CA ASP A 93 6.51 -10.21 -0.13
C ASP A 93 6.46 -8.75 0.38
N TYR A 94 5.28 -8.11 0.32
CA TYR A 94 5.05 -6.75 0.79
C TYR A 94 4.36 -6.72 2.14
N TYR A 95 4.79 -5.76 2.95
CA TYR A 95 4.40 -5.58 4.34
C TYR A 95 4.10 -4.11 4.61
N LEU A 96 3.27 -3.86 5.62
CA LEU A 96 2.94 -2.53 6.12
C LEU A 96 3.16 -2.50 7.64
N SER A 97 3.72 -1.40 8.14
CA SER A 97 3.95 -1.19 9.57
C SER A 97 3.89 0.30 9.90
N ASP A 98 3.44 0.64 11.10
CA ASP A 98 3.50 1.98 11.71
C ASP A 98 4.62 2.12 12.77
N ASN A 99 5.33 1.02 13.03
CA ASN A 99 6.41 0.96 14.01
C ASN A 99 7.81 1.02 13.36
N GLY A 100 8.69 1.92 13.82
CA GLY A 100 10.06 2.11 13.30
C GLY A 100 11.01 0.90 13.46
N ASP A 101 10.67 -0.04 14.35
CA ASP A 101 11.41 -1.29 14.58
C ASP A 101 10.98 -2.44 13.62
N TYR A 102 10.11 -2.19 12.63
CA TYR A 102 9.63 -3.19 11.64
C TYR A 102 10.77 -4.04 11.02
N HIS A 103 11.91 -3.42 10.75
CA HIS A 103 13.09 -4.05 10.17
C HIS A 103 13.67 -5.19 11.03
N ARG A 104 13.31 -5.27 12.32
CA ARG A 104 13.71 -6.35 13.23
C ARG A 104 13.03 -7.67 12.91
N ILE A 105 11.98 -7.70 12.07
CA ILE A 105 11.38 -8.94 11.55
C ILE A 105 12.43 -9.86 10.91
N THR A 106 13.47 -9.26 10.32
CA THR A 106 14.62 -9.94 9.69
C THR A 106 15.45 -10.78 10.65
N SER A 107 15.39 -10.49 11.96
CA SER A 107 16.17 -11.18 12.99
C SER A 107 15.48 -12.42 13.56
N GLY A 108 14.24 -12.70 13.14
CA GLY A 108 13.40 -13.77 13.69
C GLY A 108 12.98 -13.54 15.15
N GLN A 109 13.25 -12.35 15.70
CA GLN A 109 12.72 -11.95 16.99
C GLN A 109 11.23 -11.60 16.88
N PRO A 110 10.44 -11.78 17.97
CA PRO A 110 9.07 -11.30 18.00
C PRO A 110 9.03 -9.79 17.77
N PHE A 111 8.07 -9.36 16.97
CA PHE A 111 7.69 -7.97 16.83
C PHE A 111 7.24 -7.46 18.20
N VAL A 112 7.83 -6.34 18.61
CA VAL A 112 7.53 -5.72 19.89
C VAL A 112 6.82 -4.42 19.56
N LEU A 113 5.56 -4.34 19.98
CA LEU A 113 4.81 -3.08 19.96
C LEU A 113 5.59 -2.08 20.83
N ALA A 114 6.10 -1.02 20.22
CA ALA A 114 7.07 -0.10 20.78
C ALA A 114 6.48 1.31 21.01
N GLY A 115 5.45 1.67 20.26
CA GLY A 115 4.71 2.93 20.35
C GLY A 115 3.52 2.86 21.30
N SER A 116 2.39 3.42 20.87
CA SER A 116 1.18 3.51 21.69
C SER A 116 0.61 2.11 21.98
N PRO A 117 0.48 1.70 23.26
CA PRO A 117 0.13 0.31 23.59
C PRO A 117 -1.14 -0.19 22.89
N GLY A 118 -0.94 -1.17 22.01
CA GLY A 118 -1.99 -1.85 21.25
C GLY A 118 -2.50 -1.11 20.02
N LEU A 119 -1.77 -0.09 19.54
CA LEU A 119 -2.03 0.62 18.27
C LEU A 119 -1.09 0.15 17.16
N ASP A 120 0.19 -0.07 17.47
CA ASP A 120 1.15 -0.50 16.44
C ASP A 120 0.73 -1.78 15.72
N PHE A 121 1.13 -1.89 14.46
CA PHE A 121 0.94 -3.08 13.67
C PHE A 121 2.12 -3.42 12.75
N LEU A 122 2.17 -4.69 12.38
CA LEU A 122 2.96 -5.22 11.29
C LEU A 122 2.10 -6.27 10.57
N VAL A 123 1.82 -6.02 9.30
CA VAL A 123 0.95 -6.87 8.46
C VAL A 123 1.60 -7.18 7.12
N GLN A 124 1.18 -8.27 6.51
CA GLN A 124 1.62 -8.74 5.19
C GLN A 124 0.41 -8.90 4.28
N PHE A 125 0.54 -8.59 3.00
CA PHE A 125 -0.52 -8.92 2.03
C PHE A 125 -0.73 -10.45 1.95
N PRO A 126 -1.96 -10.93 1.69
CA PRO A 126 -2.20 -12.33 1.40
C PRO A 126 -1.40 -12.79 0.17
N ALA A 127 -0.88 -14.03 0.21
CA ALA A 127 -0.09 -14.58 -0.89
C ALA A 127 -0.90 -14.61 -2.19
N GLY A 128 -0.26 -14.22 -3.30
CA GLY A 128 -0.88 -14.09 -4.61
C GLY A 128 -1.70 -12.82 -4.80
N THR A 129 -1.70 -11.89 -3.84
CA THR A 129 -2.25 -10.54 -4.04
C THR A 129 -1.41 -9.81 -5.07
N LYS A 130 -2.06 -9.13 -6.01
CA LYS A 130 -1.38 -8.37 -7.05
C LYS A 130 -2.07 -7.03 -7.29
N ILE A 131 -1.31 -6.04 -7.71
CA ILE A 131 -1.81 -4.73 -8.10
C ILE A 131 -1.43 -4.44 -9.55
N ALA A 132 -2.44 -4.25 -10.40
CA ALA A 132 -2.24 -3.96 -11.82
C ALA A 132 -1.62 -2.56 -12.02
N PRO A 133 -0.99 -2.29 -13.18
CA PRO A 133 -0.52 -0.95 -13.51
C PRO A 133 -1.64 0.09 -13.38
N GLY A 134 -1.44 1.10 -12.54
CA GLY A 134 -2.33 2.25 -12.37
C GLY A 134 -3.47 2.02 -11.41
N ALA A 135 -3.61 0.79 -10.89
CA ALA A 135 -4.60 0.47 -9.88
C ALA A 135 -4.16 0.99 -8.51
N THR A 136 -5.14 1.23 -7.66
CA THR A 136 -4.94 1.49 -6.22
C THR A 136 -5.50 0.31 -5.41
N LEU A 137 -5.01 0.17 -4.19
CA LEU A 137 -5.60 -0.67 -3.15
C LEU A 137 -5.84 0.17 -1.90
N THR A 138 -7.03 0.02 -1.34
CA THR A 138 -7.47 0.68 -0.10
C THR A 138 -7.46 -0.33 1.04
N LEU A 139 -6.78 0.00 2.12
CA LEU A 139 -6.65 -0.83 3.31
C LEU A 139 -7.35 -0.12 4.47
N ALA A 140 -8.34 -0.75 5.09
CA ALA A 140 -9.12 -0.17 6.19
C ALA A 140 -8.56 -0.57 7.56
N GLY A 141 -8.36 0.41 8.43
CA GLY A 141 -7.99 0.24 9.84
C GLY A 141 -9.19 0.22 10.78
N HIS A 142 -10.38 0.60 10.28
CA HIS A 142 -11.57 0.78 11.09
C HIS A 142 -12.86 0.22 10.45
N ALA A 143 -13.77 -0.29 11.29
CA ALA A 143 -15.04 -0.89 10.87
C ALA A 143 -16.07 0.09 10.28
N GLY A 144 -15.86 1.41 10.42
CA GLY A 144 -16.74 2.43 9.85
C GLY A 144 -16.30 2.91 8.46
N PHE A 145 -15.25 2.32 7.87
CA PHE A 145 -14.74 2.66 6.54
C PHE A 145 -15.85 2.72 5.48
N GLU A 146 -16.64 1.64 5.33
CA GLU A 146 -17.70 1.59 4.31
C GLU A 146 -18.79 2.63 4.58
N ALA A 147 -19.14 2.82 5.85
CA ALA A 147 -20.17 3.77 6.23
C ALA A 147 -19.77 5.22 5.89
N GLN A 148 -18.48 5.56 6.03
CA GLN A 148 -17.95 6.87 5.70
C GLN A 148 -17.79 7.06 4.19
N HIS A 149 -17.08 6.14 3.54
CA HIS A 149 -16.58 6.33 2.18
C HIS A 149 -17.48 5.76 1.09
N LYS A 150 -18.58 5.09 1.48
CA LYS A 150 -19.58 4.50 0.58
C LYS A 150 -19.00 3.51 -0.44
N ARG A 151 -17.90 2.86 -0.06
CA ARG A 151 -17.22 1.81 -0.81
C ARG A 151 -16.63 0.78 0.13
N CYS A 152 -16.34 -0.40 -0.39
CA CYS A 152 -15.54 -1.37 0.33
C CYS A 152 -14.05 -1.05 0.21
N ALA A 153 -13.31 -1.37 1.26
CA ALA A 153 -11.86 -1.47 1.20
C ALA A 153 -11.47 -2.79 0.52
N ASP A 154 -10.27 -2.85 -0.03
CA ASP A 154 -9.71 -4.06 -0.63
C ASP A 154 -9.19 -5.02 0.44
N PHE A 155 -8.57 -4.47 1.49
CA PHE A 155 -8.10 -5.22 2.66
C PHE A 155 -8.39 -4.50 3.97
N ALA A 156 -8.33 -5.24 5.08
CA ALA A 156 -8.37 -4.70 6.43
C ALA A 156 -7.06 -5.02 7.16
N PHE A 157 -6.46 -4.02 7.82
CA PHE A 157 -5.21 -4.15 8.58
C PHE A 157 -5.40 -4.12 10.10
N THR A 158 -6.61 -4.44 10.56
CA THR A 158 -6.98 -4.54 11.98
C THR A 158 -7.23 -5.99 12.38
N ASN A 159 -7.48 -6.28 13.66
CA ASN A 159 -7.98 -7.58 14.13
C ASN A 159 -9.51 -7.61 14.30
N ILE A 160 -10.18 -6.49 14.05
CA ILE A 160 -11.65 -6.36 14.11
C ILE A 160 -12.21 -6.52 12.69
N PRO A 161 -13.27 -7.33 12.48
CA PRO A 161 -13.90 -7.44 11.16
C PRO A 161 -14.40 -6.08 10.63
N VAL A 162 -13.99 -5.72 9.42
CA VAL A 162 -14.46 -4.51 8.72
C VAL A 162 -15.64 -4.89 7.81
N PRO A 163 -16.86 -4.33 8.01
CA PRO A 163 -18.01 -4.57 7.15
C PRO A 163 -17.82 -4.08 5.72
N CYS A 164 -18.38 -4.83 4.76
CA CYS A 164 -18.47 -4.47 3.35
C CYS A 164 -19.69 -5.15 2.71
N GLY A 165 -20.68 -4.40 2.22
CA GLY A 165 -21.76 -4.91 1.36
C GLY A 165 -22.61 -6.03 1.97
N GLY A 166 -22.70 -6.09 3.30
CA GLY A 166 -23.36 -7.18 4.05
C GLY A 166 -22.46 -8.40 4.36
N GLY A 167 -21.20 -8.37 3.93
CA GLY A 167 -20.12 -9.27 4.34
C GLY A 167 -19.00 -8.54 5.08
N THR A 168 -17.77 -9.03 4.94
CA THR A 168 -16.57 -8.47 5.57
C THR A 168 -15.45 -8.31 4.57
N THR A 169 -14.67 -7.24 4.70
CA THR A 169 -13.43 -7.00 3.95
C THR A 169 -12.39 -8.11 4.24
N PRO A 170 -11.65 -8.60 3.24
CA PRO A 170 -10.55 -9.54 3.44
C PRO A 170 -9.48 -8.97 4.39
N MET A 171 -8.93 -9.81 5.28
CA MET A 171 -7.91 -9.38 6.24
C MET A 171 -6.51 -9.50 5.62
N MET A 172 -5.61 -8.58 5.97
CA MET A 172 -4.18 -8.81 5.82
C MET A 172 -3.70 -9.91 6.77
N ARG A 173 -2.52 -10.47 6.49
CA ARG A 173 -1.92 -11.51 7.31
C ARG A 173 -1.09 -10.90 8.42
N GLU A 174 -1.19 -11.46 9.60
CA GLU A 174 -0.27 -11.19 10.71
C GLU A 174 0.98 -12.10 10.54
N PRO A 175 2.16 -11.56 10.18
CA PRO A 175 3.33 -12.37 9.88
C PRO A 175 4.01 -12.95 11.13
N GLN A 176 3.78 -12.36 12.30
CA GLN A 176 4.23 -12.84 13.60
C GLN A 176 3.11 -12.66 14.63
N HIS A 177 2.88 -13.66 15.48
CA HIS A 177 1.80 -13.57 16.47
C HIS A 177 1.98 -12.39 17.43
N GLY A 178 0.94 -11.57 17.59
CA GLY A 178 0.96 -10.34 18.40
C GLY A 178 1.46 -9.11 17.66
N ALA A 179 1.66 -9.20 16.34
CA ALA A 179 2.08 -8.09 15.50
C ALA A 179 0.92 -7.17 15.11
N LEU A 180 -0.33 -7.50 15.44
CA LEU A 180 -1.47 -6.62 15.27
C LEU A 180 -1.91 -6.01 16.60
N GLY A 181 -2.01 -4.68 16.64
CA GLY A 181 -2.66 -3.93 17.70
C GLY A 181 -4.07 -4.46 18.01
N THR A 182 -4.51 -4.27 19.26
CA THR A 182 -5.78 -4.81 19.77
C THR A 182 -6.91 -3.80 19.83
N LYS A 183 -6.62 -2.54 19.50
CA LYS A 183 -7.59 -1.45 19.52
C LYS A 183 -8.10 -1.17 18.11
N ALA A 184 -9.25 -0.49 18.06
CA ALA A 184 -9.69 0.16 16.83
C ALA A 184 -8.94 1.49 16.70
N GLY A 185 -8.69 1.90 15.45
CA GLY A 185 -7.95 3.12 15.17
C GLY A 185 -6.47 2.92 15.46
N LEU A 186 -5.76 2.24 14.56
CA LEU A 186 -4.38 1.82 14.76
C LEU A 186 -3.40 2.96 14.49
N LEU A 187 -3.77 3.92 13.64
CA LEU A 187 -2.94 5.07 13.32
C LEU A 187 -3.20 6.20 14.32
N THR A 188 -2.15 6.80 14.87
CA THR A 188 -2.31 7.88 15.85
C THR A 188 -2.51 9.26 15.22
N ASN A 189 -3.37 10.06 15.88
CA ASN A 189 -3.76 11.39 15.41
C ASN A 189 -2.70 12.48 15.62
N ASP A 190 -1.85 12.31 16.65
CA ASP A 190 -0.88 13.33 17.06
C ASP A 190 0.41 13.24 16.24
N GLY A 191 0.65 12.08 15.63
CA GLY A 191 1.80 11.82 14.79
C GLY A 191 2.31 10.38 14.91
N GLU A 192 2.71 9.80 13.79
CA GLU A 192 3.39 8.50 13.70
C GLU A 192 4.09 8.41 12.33
N MET A 193 4.51 7.20 11.97
CA MET A 193 4.92 6.88 10.62
C MET A 193 4.10 5.73 10.03
N LEU A 194 4.24 5.55 8.72
CA LEU A 194 3.81 4.38 7.99
C LEU A 194 4.88 4.02 6.96
N VAL A 195 5.22 2.74 6.89
CA VAL A 195 6.18 2.22 5.91
C VAL A 195 5.57 1.04 5.16
N LEU A 196 5.61 1.12 3.84
CA LEU A 196 5.44 0.00 2.93
C LEU A 196 6.82 -0.57 2.65
N PHE A 197 7.04 -1.86 2.89
CA PHE A 197 8.36 -2.47 2.69
C PHE A 197 8.28 -3.89 2.12
N GLN A 198 9.37 -4.33 1.50
CA GLN A 198 9.57 -5.70 1.04
C GLN A 198 10.45 -6.49 2.00
N TRP A 199 10.09 -7.75 2.22
CA TRP A 199 10.96 -8.72 2.86
C TRP A 199 10.70 -10.12 2.31
N SER A 200 11.76 -10.88 2.04
CA SER A 200 11.66 -12.22 1.42
C SER A 200 11.07 -13.30 2.33
N GLY A 201 10.83 -12.98 3.61
CA GLY A 201 10.50 -13.97 4.64
C GLY A 201 11.69 -14.77 5.15
N VAL A 202 12.91 -14.54 4.63
CA VAL A 202 14.12 -15.26 5.03
C VAL A 202 14.85 -14.50 6.14
N VAL A 203 14.95 -15.12 7.32
CA VAL A 203 15.71 -14.58 8.46
C VAL A 203 17.16 -14.32 8.05
N GLY A 204 17.64 -13.13 8.34
CA GLY A 204 18.98 -12.64 7.98
C GLY A 204 19.04 -11.86 6.67
N GLU A 205 18.01 -11.92 5.82
CA GLU A 205 17.88 -11.02 4.67
C GLU A 205 17.26 -9.70 5.12
N LEU A 206 17.82 -8.58 4.65
CA LEU A 206 17.37 -7.24 5.00
C LEU A 206 16.02 -6.92 4.36
N VAL A 207 15.26 -6.02 4.99
CA VAL A 207 14.09 -5.40 4.34
C VAL A 207 14.55 -4.38 3.31
N LYS A 208 13.68 -4.06 2.36
CA LYS A 208 13.82 -2.91 1.48
C LYS A 208 12.61 -2.03 1.62
N ASP A 209 12.81 -0.75 1.87
CA ASP A 209 11.70 0.18 1.97
C ASP A 209 11.15 0.42 0.57
N VAL A 210 9.83 0.58 0.47
CA VAL A 210 9.17 0.82 -0.81
C VAL A 210 8.61 2.23 -0.84
N ASP A 211 7.96 2.66 0.24
CA ASP A 211 7.56 4.05 0.42
C ASP A 211 7.37 4.30 1.93
N TYR A 212 7.45 5.55 2.33
CA TYR A 212 7.45 6.02 3.71
C TYR A 212 6.66 7.31 3.85
N VAL A 213 5.94 7.45 4.97
CA VAL A 213 5.38 8.73 5.38
C VAL A 213 5.42 8.85 6.90
N ALA A 214 5.85 10.00 7.39
CA ALA A 214 5.64 10.44 8.76
C ALA A 214 4.78 11.70 8.79
N TRP A 215 4.00 11.87 9.86
CA TRP A 215 3.16 13.05 10.08
C TRP A 215 3.26 13.53 11.53
N GLY A 216 2.91 14.79 11.77
CA GLY A 216 2.97 15.37 13.13
C GLY A 216 4.32 15.99 13.47
N GLU A 217 4.35 16.89 14.46
CA GLU A 217 5.52 17.74 14.75
C GLU A 217 6.43 17.22 15.88
N ASP A 218 6.00 16.22 16.66
CA ASP A 218 6.75 15.74 17.83
C ASP A 218 6.60 14.22 18.04
N LEU A 219 7.25 13.46 17.16
CA LEU A 219 7.23 11.99 17.19
C LEU A 219 8.23 11.42 18.20
N GLY A 220 9.32 12.12 18.49
CA GLY A 220 10.45 11.53 19.19
C GLY A 220 11.15 10.44 18.36
N ALA A 221 12.34 10.02 18.80
CA ALA A 221 13.25 9.21 17.98
C ALA A 221 12.83 7.75 17.73
N SER A 222 11.78 7.26 18.41
CA SER A 222 11.30 5.86 18.27
C SER A 222 10.15 5.71 17.28
N GLU A 223 9.60 6.82 16.79
CA GLU A 223 8.37 6.88 16.01
C GLU A 223 8.63 7.22 14.52
N VAL A 224 9.91 7.24 14.11
CA VAL A 224 10.34 7.39 12.70
C VAL A 224 11.42 6.36 12.37
N VAL A 225 11.63 6.09 11.09
CA VAL A 225 12.57 5.06 10.64
C VAL A 225 14.01 5.53 10.86
N ASN A 226 14.83 4.71 11.52
CA ASN A 226 16.28 4.92 11.59
C ASN A 226 17.07 3.61 11.70
N LYS A 227 17.68 3.20 10.59
CA LYS A 227 18.49 1.99 10.46
C LYS A 227 19.99 2.28 10.32
N THR A 228 20.42 3.55 10.48
CA THR A 228 21.81 4.01 10.22
C THR A 228 22.90 3.20 10.94
N ASN A 229 22.62 2.70 12.15
CA ASN A 229 23.57 1.94 12.96
C ASN A 229 23.22 0.44 13.04
N VAL A 230 22.31 -0.03 12.19
CA VAL A 230 21.90 -1.43 12.13
C VAL A 230 22.77 -2.15 11.09
N PRO A 231 23.47 -3.25 11.43
CA PRO A 231 24.36 -3.94 10.50
C PRO A 231 23.67 -4.32 9.18
N GLY A 232 24.28 -3.90 8.06
CA GLY A 232 23.81 -4.20 6.71
C GLY A 232 22.98 -3.09 6.07
N TYR A 233 22.38 -2.20 6.86
CA TYR A 233 21.67 -1.02 6.34
C TYR A 233 22.65 0.14 6.11
N LEU A 234 22.30 0.97 5.13
CA LEU A 234 22.93 2.25 4.85
C LEU A 234 22.39 3.32 5.80
N ALA A 235 23.11 4.44 5.86
CA ALA A 235 22.70 5.60 6.65
C ALA A 235 21.43 6.21 6.08
N GLU A 236 20.55 6.64 6.98
CA GLU A 236 19.30 7.36 6.69
C GLU A 236 19.43 8.81 7.14
N VAL A 237 18.46 9.63 6.76
CA VAL A 237 18.34 10.99 7.28
C VAL A 237 18.16 10.94 8.80
N ASP A 238 18.89 11.81 9.51
CA ASP A 238 18.78 11.92 10.96
C ASP A 238 17.30 12.11 11.35
N PRO A 239 16.76 11.36 12.33
CA PRO A 239 15.37 11.48 12.75
C PRO A 239 14.90 12.91 13.04
N ASN A 240 15.79 13.78 13.52
CA ASN A 240 15.44 15.18 13.83
C ASN A 240 15.41 16.09 12.59
N LEU A 241 15.82 15.57 11.43
CA LEU A 241 15.89 16.26 10.14
C LEU A 241 14.96 15.66 9.08
N GLN A 242 14.32 14.51 9.37
CA GLN A 242 13.33 13.94 8.46
C GLN A 242 12.16 14.91 8.27
N SER A 243 11.57 14.92 7.07
CA SER A 243 10.40 15.74 6.78
C SER A 243 9.14 15.06 7.31
N HIS A 244 8.12 15.83 7.66
CA HIS A 244 6.85 15.31 8.16
C HIS A 244 5.71 15.95 7.38
N ALA A 245 4.70 15.16 7.01
CA ALA A 245 3.45 15.64 6.47
C ALA A 245 2.65 16.41 7.53
N ALA A 246 1.78 17.32 7.08
CA ALA A 246 0.92 18.10 7.96
C ALA A 246 -0.05 17.21 8.76
N LEU A 247 -0.58 17.71 9.88
CA LEU A 247 -1.65 17.03 10.62
C LEU A 247 -3.03 17.36 10.02
N PRO A 248 -3.79 16.38 9.49
CA PRO A 248 -5.15 16.58 9.04
C PRO A 248 -6.11 16.71 10.23
N ALA A 249 -7.07 17.63 10.14
CA ALA A 249 -8.17 17.75 11.11
C ALA A 249 -9.19 16.60 10.94
N PRO A 250 -10.07 16.35 11.93
CA PRO A 250 -11.04 15.27 11.84
C PRO A 250 -11.87 15.27 10.56
N GLY A 251 -11.91 14.13 9.87
CA GLY A 251 -12.61 13.93 8.59
C GLY A 251 -11.82 14.36 7.35
N GLN A 252 -10.58 14.80 7.51
CA GLN A 252 -9.64 15.07 6.43
C GLN A 252 -8.70 13.87 6.22
N SER A 253 -8.03 13.82 5.07
CA SER A 253 -6.96 12.86 4.78
C SER A 253 -5.70 13.60 4.31
N LEU A 254 -4.57 12.90 4.36
CA LEU A 254 -3.33 13.28 3.68
C LEU A 254 -3.30 12.58 2.33
N GLU A 255 -3.25 13.35 1.24
CA GLU A 255 -3.12 12.80 -0.11
C GLU A 255 -1.78 13.23 -0.72
N ARG A 256 -1.06 12.28 -1.32
CA ARG A 256 0.15 12.54 -2.10
C ARG A 256 -0.25 13.36 -3.34
N CYS A 257 0.44 14.47 -3.58
CA CYS A 257 0.21 15.40 -4.68
C CYS A 257 1.49 15.64 -5.50
N VAL A 258 2.66 15.30 -4.97
CA VAL A 258 3.95 15.30 -5.69
C VAL A 258 4.65 13.96 -5.44
N ILE A 259 5.27 13.39 -6.46
CA ILE A 259 6.06 12.16 -6.32
C ILE A 259 7.42 12.54 -5.71
N GLU A 260 7.64 12.09 -4.48
CA GLU A 260 8.96 11.98 -3.82
C GLU A 260 9.87 13.20 -3.96
N PRO A 261 9.38 14.43 -3.70
CA PRO A 261 10.16 15.64 -3.87
C PRO A 261 11.39 15.62 -2.95
N GLY A 262 12.58 15.71 -3.54
CA GLY A 262 13.84 15.79 -2.80
C GLY A 262 14.36 14.45 -2.25
N GLU A 263 13.69 13.36 -2.56
CA GLU A 263 14.12 12.01 -2.21
C GLU A 263 15.43 11.64 -2.92
N THR A 264 16.31 10.93 -2.21
CA THR A 264 17.63 10.53 -2.71
C THR A 264 17.52 9.16 -3.36
N ASP A 265 17.49 9.14 -4.69
CA ASP A 265 17.23 7.94 -5.52
C ASP A 265 18.28 6.81 -5.43
N LYS A 266 19.43 7.05 -4.79
CA LYS A 266 20.55 6.11 -4.68
C LYS A 266 21.31 6.23 -3.36
N GLY A 267 21.71 5.09 -2.82
CA GLY A 267 22.55 5.02 -1.62
C GLY A 267 21.76 4.90 -0.30
N GLY A 268 20.46 4.61 -0.38
CA GLY A 268 19.61 4.29 0.77
C GLY A 268 19.17 2.82 0.83
N ASN A 269 18.22 2.55 1.73
CA ASN A 269 17.72 1.22 2.07
C ASN A 269 16.45 0.83 1.30
N GLY A 270 15.95 1.70 0.42
CA GLY A 270 14.77 1.51 -0.39
C GLY A 270 14.99 0.58 -1.59
N ILE A 271 13.89 0.22 -2.25
CA ILE A 271 13.93 -0.51 -3.50
C ILE A 271 14.73 0.33 -4.52
N LEU A 272 15.54 -0.35 -5.34
CA LEU A 272 16.44 0.33 -6.31
C LEU A 272 17.49 1.29 -5.70
N GLY A 273 17.63 1.30 -4.37
CA GLY A 273 18.62 2.09 -3.63
C GLY A 273 18.12 3.45 -3.17
N HIS A 274 16.82 3.71 -3.21
CA HIS A 274 16.15 4.92 -2.71
C HIS A 274 16.38 5.13 -1.21
N ASP A 275 16.23 6.36 -0.74
CA ASP A 275 16.26 6.72 0.68
C ASP A 275 14.96 7.42 1.04
N GLU A 276 13.94 6.62 1.35
CA GLU A 276 12.59 7.09 1.65
C GLU A 276 12.55 8.11 2.79
N THR A 277 13.52 8.06 3.72
CA THR A 277 13.62 9.01 4.84
C THR A 277 14.04 10.43 4.42
N SER A 278 14.49 10.59 3.18
CA SER A 278 14.93 11.87 2.60
C SER A 278 13.83 12.61 1.84
N GLU A 279 12.66 12.00 1.65
CA GLU A 279 11.53 12.65 1.01
C GLU A 279 11.09 13.92 1.76
N GLN A 280 10.80 15.00 1.03
CA GLN A 280 10.16 16.19 1.59
C GLN A 280 8.65 15.98 1.74
N LEU A 281 8.25 15.22 2.76
CA LEU A 281 6.87 14.83 3.04
C LEU A 281 5.87 15.99 3.18
N ALA A 282 6.31 17.16 3.67
CA ALA A 282 5.49 18.38 3.72
C ALA A 282 5.14 18.95 2.32
N GLU A 283 5.95 18.66 1.30
CA GLU A 283 5.69 19.01 -0.10
C GLU A 283 4.95 17.89 -0.83
N ALA A 284 5.28 16.63 -0.51
CA ALA A 284 4.69 15.45 -1.12
C ALA A 284 3.19 15.31 -0.81
N PHE A 285 2.81 15.49 0.46
CA PHE A 285 1.45 15.27 0.93
C PHE A 285 0.71 16.58 1.19
N ARG A 286 -0.59 16.57 0.92
CA ARG A 286 -1.50 17.70 1.20
C ARG A 286 -2.70 17.23 1.99
N VAL A 287 -3.14 18.08 2.91
CA VAL A 287 -4.41 17.86 3.61
C VAL A 287 -5.57 18.13 2.66
N THR A 288 -6.47 17.16 2.50
CA THR A 288 -7.71 17.29 1.73
C THR A 288 -8.93 17.23 2.65
N THR A 289 -9.96 18.01 2.32
CA THR A 289 -11.27 17.99 3.03
C THR A 289 -12.24 16.98 2.44
N SER A 290 -11.88 16.31 1.35
CA SER A 290 -12.71 15.34 0.67
C SER A 290 -11.84 14.14 0.32
N PRO A 291 -11.66 13.20 1.25
CA PRO A 291 -10.92 11.97 1.03
C PRO A 291 -11.45 11.21 -0.18
N THR A 292 -10.55 10.60 -0.96
CA THR A 292 -10.90 9.92 -2.21
C THR A 292 -10.40 8.47 -2.29
N PRO A 293 -10.71 7.62 -1.30
CA PRO A 293 -10.18 6.25 -1.27
C PRO A 293 -10.53 5.48 -2.55
N GLY A 294 -9.49 4.88 -3.10
CA GLY A 294 -9.41 4.12 -4.34
C GLY A 294 -9.45 5.00 -5.59
N ALA A 295 -8.95 6.23 -5.50
CA ALA A 295 -8.72 7.13 -6.61
C ALA A 295 -7.44 7.93 -6.37
N THR A 296 -6.55 7.96 -7.36
CA THR A 296 -5.34 8.78 -7.28
C THR A 296 -5.67 10.26 -7.29
N ASN A 297 -4.98 11.04 -6.45
CA ASN A 297 -5.11 12.50 -6.43
C ASN A 297 -4.87 13.11 -7.82
N PRO A 298 -5.74 13.99 -8.33
CA PRO A 298 -5.55 14.67 -9.62
C PRO A 298 -4.26 15.50 -9.76
N CYS A 299 -3.59 15.83 -8.66
CA CYS A 299 -2.26 16.41 -8.70
C CYS A 299 -1.20 15.47 -9.28
N LEU A 300 -1.35 14.16 -9.05
CA LEU A 300 -0.37 13.17 -9.47
C LEU A 300 -0.46 12.97 -10.98
N PRO A 301 0.67 12.64 -11.64
CA PRO A 301 0.65 12.28 -13.04
C PRO A 301 -0.25 11.04 -13.27
N THR A 302 -1.09 11.13 -14.29
CA THR A 302 -1.95 10.00 -14.70
C THR A 302 -1.12 8.94 -15.42
N ARG A 303 -1.45 7.68 -15.15
CA ARG A 303 -1.06 6.57 -16.03
C ARG A 303 -1.98 6.46 -17.25
#